data_AF-A0A809QMG2-F1
#
_entry.id   AF-A0A809QMG2-F1
#
_cell.length_a   1.000
_cell.length_b   1.000
_cell.length_c   1.000
_cell.angle_alpha   90.00
_cell.angle_beta   90.00
_cell.angle_gamma   90.00
#
_symmetry.space_group_name_H-M   'P 1'
#
loop_
_entity.id
_entity.type
_entity.pdbx_description
1 polymer ?
#
loop_
_entity_poly.entity_id
_entity_poly.type
_entity_poly.pdbx_seq_one_letter_code
_entity_poly.pdbx_strand_id
1 'polypeptide(L)'
;MLQLPQFLGLLKTNKLMRNQISALLVTCIAISLPAFAETYPPSAYKDGAVKCMQVRSYDCAEKNWNQYIKMRPTDAKAIASLAITYHWADKPEASIVQAEKAISMGEGAYDLFAAYSESLGKTGRIEEAIGWGYKTLAIIPSLVNVRGDVAKYLVMRKREFEALALLASFDSSLEAQGHGHYFDGQRIAIESSLERQGQTATTTVKSMRLPKTKEHFYAPVKLGNNKIEAFMVDTGATKTTLSDDMLNDSKVSYKVVKPLVNMQTADGRIIQARVVTIDNMKVGPFELRKVTAAVCKTCQPLLGQGSLSQFNMASSKTQGVEFLTLELR
;
A
#
# COMPACT_ATOMS: atom_id res chain seq x y z
N MET A 1 -6.55 -50.15 -26.65
CA MET A 1 -7.70 -51.06 -26.44
C MET A 1 -8.95 -50.32 -26.91
N LEU A 2 -9.61 -50.85 -27.96
CA LEU A 2 -10.98 -50.57 -28.43
C LEU A 2 -11.27 -49.13 -28.93
N GLN A 3 -11.18 -48.85 -30.24
CA GLN A 3 -12.14 -49.10 -31.36
C GLN A 3 -13.04 -47.88 -31.66
N LEU A 4 -12.72 -47.19 -32.77
CA LEU A 4 -13.64 -46.37 -33.57
C LEU A 4 -14.00 -47.16 -34.85
N PRO A 5 -15.26 -47.13 -35.32
CA PRO A 5 -15.59 -47.25 -36.74
C PRO A 5 -16.14 -45.91 -37.26
N GLN A 6 -15.59 -45.33 -38.33
CA GLN A 6 -15.93 -45.55 -39.75
C GLN A 6 -17.43 -45.42 -40.07
N PHE A 7 -17.80 -44.46 -40.92
CA PHE A 7 -18.26 -44.74 -42.30
C PHE A 7 -18.49 -43.44 -43.10
N LEU A 8 -17.66 -43.25 -44.12
CA LEU A 8 -17.94 -42.43 -45.30
C LEU A 8 -18.69 -43.33 -46.30
N GLY A 9 -19.76 -42.85 -46.90
CA GLY A 9 -20.52 -43.58 -47.92
C GLY A 9 -21.16 -42.65 -48.95
N LEU A 10 -20.59 -42.68 -50.16
CA LEU A 10 -21.03 -42.00 -51.39
C LEU A 10 -22.51 -42.28 -51.74
N LEU A 11 -23.14 -41.39 -52.51
CA LEU A 11 -23.72 -41.78 -53.80
C LEU A 11 -23.99 -40.60 -54.75
N LYS A 12 -23.59 -40.83 -55.99
CA LYS A 12 -23.60 -39.98 -57.18
C LYS A 12 -25.01 -39.89 -57.80
N THR A 13 -25.24 -38.73 -58.42
CA THR A 13 -25.96 -38.46 -59.70
C THR A 13 -27.18 -39.31 -60.08
N ASN A 14 -28.30 -38.64 -60.36
CA ASN A 14 -28.96 -38.84 -61.65
C ASN A 14 -29.82 -37.64 -62.07
N LYS A 15 -29.79 -37.36 -63.38
CA LYS A 15 -30.40 -36.22 -64.08
C LYS A 15 -31.59 -36.74 -64.90
N LEU A 16 -32.57 -35.87 -65.12
CA LEU A 16 -33.75 -35.97 -65.99
C LEU A 16 -34.96 -36.79 -65.49
N MET A 17 -36.01 -36.07 -65.10
CA MET A 17 -37.24 -36.05 -65.91
C MET A 17 -38.08 -34.79 -65.63
N ARG A 18 -38.76 -34.36 -66.69
CA ARG A 18 -39.42 -33.08 -66.92
C ARG A 18 -40.93 -33.34 -66.92
N ASN A 19 -41.71 -32.73 -66.02
CA ASN A 19 -43.06 -32.22 -66.34
C ASN A 19 -43.77 -31.58 -65.14
N GLN A 20 -44.02 -30.28 -65.28
CA GLN A 20 -45.32 -29.60 -65.12
C GLN A 20 -46.27 -30.14 -64.03
N ILE A 21 -46.27 -29.50 -62.84
CA ILE A 21 -47.49 -29.29 -62.05
C ILE A 21 -47.45 -27.89 -61.43
N SER A 22 -48.31 -27.04 -61.97
CA SER A 22 -49.09 -25.95 -61.35
C SER A 22 -48.50 -25.19 -60.17
N ALA A 23 -48.25 -23.91 -60.43
CA ALA A 23 -48.03 -22.85 -59.45
C ALA A 23 -49.16 -22.81 -58.40
N LEU A 24 -48.84 -23.15 -57.16
CA LEU A 24 -49.52 -22.61 -55.99
C LEU A 24 -48.59 -21.57 -55.36
N LEU A 25 -48.94 -20.30 -55.53
CA LEU A 25 -48.27 -19.16 -54.92
C LEU A 25 -48.54 -19.22 -53.40
N VAL A 26 -47.72 -19.96 -52.65
CA VAL A 26 -47.68 -19.84 -51.20
C VAL A 26 -46.90 -18.57 -50.90
N THR A 27 -47.62 -17.47 -50.67
CA THR A 27 -47.07 -16.29 -50.01
C THR A 27 -46.65 -16.69 -48.60
N CYS A 28 -45.40 -17.11 -48.45
CA CYS A 28 -44.71 -17.11 -47.16
C CYS A 28 -44.60 -15.65 -46.72
N ILE A 29 -45.58 -15.18 -45.94
CA ILE A 29 -45.41 -13.99 -45.12
C ILE A 29 -44.33 -14.38 -44.11
N ALA A 30 -43.09 -13.97 -44.37
CA ALA A 30 -42.04 -13.97 -43.36
C ALA A 30 -42.48 -12.97 -42.29
N ILE A 31 -43.19 -13.46 -41.27
CA ILE A 31 -43.41 -12.72 -40.05
C ILE A 31 -42.04 -12.63 -39.39
N SER A 32 -41.32 -11.54 -39.66
CA SER A 32 -40.13 -11.18 -38.88
C SER A 32 -40.61 -10.90 -37.47
N LEU A 33 -40.59 -11.92 -36.60
CA LEU A 33 -40.73 -11.70 -35.18
C LEU A 33 -39.63 -10.71 -34.78
N PRO A 34 -39.96 -9.57 -34.15
CA PRO A 34 -38.92 -8.69 -33.64
C PRO A 34 -38.07 -9.52 -32.68
N ALA A 35 -36.77 -9.55 -32.90
CA ALA A 35 -35.85 -10.14 -31.95
C ALA A 35 -36.12 -9.46 -30.61
N PHE A 36 -36.73 -10.18 -29.67
CA PHE A 36 -36.90 -9.69 -28.31
C PHE A 36 -35.48 -9.44 -27.80
N ALA A 37 -35.11 -8.16 -27.64
CA ALA A 37 -33.89 -7.82 -26.94
C ALA A 37 -34.02 -8.45 -25.55
N GLU A 38 -33.20 -9.45 -25.24
CA GLU A 38 -33.20 -10.08 -23.92
C GLU A 38 -32.87 -9.01 -22.89
N THR A 39 -33.88 -8.51 -22.20
CA THR A 39 -33.72 -7.55 -21.11
C THR A 39 -33.36 -8.34 -19.86
N TYR A 40 -32.06 -8.46 -19.59
CA TYR A 40 -31.57 -9.07 -18.37
C TYR A 40 -31.91 -8.19 -17.14
N PRO A 41 -32.29 -8.77 -15.99
CA PRO A 41 -32.48 -8.00 -14.77
C PRO A 41 -31.15 -7.40 -14.30
N PRO A 42 -31.16 -6.30 -13.52
CA PRO A 42 -29.92 -5.73 -12.98
C PRO A 42 -29.03 -6.75 -12.25
N SER A 43 -29.61 -7.70 -11.51
CA SER A 43 -28.82 -8.74 -10.82
C SER A 43 -27.93 -9.54 -11.77
N ALA A 44 -28.41 -9.87 -12.98
CA ALA A 44 -27.64 -10.64 -13.95
C ALA A 44 -26.39 -9.89 -14.42
N TYR A 45 -26.48 -8.57 -14.65
CA TYR A 45 -25.31 -7.75 -14.97
C TYR A 45 -24.35 -7.63 -13.79
N LYS A 46 -24.85 -7.47 -12.57
CA LYS A 46 -24.02 -7.42 -11.37
C LYS A 46 -23.24 -8.73 -11.16
N ASP A 47 -23.93 -9.86 -11.22
CA ASP A 47 -23.33 -11.19 -11.03
C ASP A 47 -22.35 -11.51 -12.18
N GLY A 48 -22.70 -11.13 -13.41
CA GLY A 48 -21.83 -11.22 -14.57
C GLY A 48 -20.54 -10.41 -14.40
N ALA A 49 -20.64 -9.18 -13.88
CA ALA A 49 -19.48 -8.34 -13.61
C ALA A 49 -18.55 -8.95 -12.55
N VAL A 50 -19.12 -9.45 -11.45
CA VAL A 50 -18.37 -10.12 -10.37
C VAL A 50 -17.66 -11.37 -10.91
N LYS A 51 -18.34 -12.21 -11.69
CA LYS A 51 -17.74 -13.40 -12.31
C LYS A 51 -16.60 -13.02 -13.25
N CYS A 52 -16.78 -11.96 -14.04
CA CYS A 52 -15.74 -11.48 -14.94
C CYS A 52 -14.52 -10.91 -14.19
N MET A 53 -14.72 -10.25 -13.06
CA MET A 53 -13.63 -9.83 -12.17
C MET A 53 -12.86 -11.02 -11.59
N GLN A 54 -13.54 -12.09 -11.18
CA GLN A 54 -12.89 -13.30 -10.63
C GLN A 54 -11.93 -13.96 -11.62
N VAL A 55 -12.26 -13.93 -12.92
CA VAL A 55 -11.41 -14.47 -13.99
C VAL A 55 -10.54 -13.40 -14.66
N ARG A 56 -10.44 -12.19 -14.06
CA ARG A 56 -9.65 -11.05 -14.56
C ARG A 56 -10.00 -10.61 -15.99
N SER A 57 -11.24 -10.84 -16.41
CA SER A 57 -11.76 -10.34 -17.69
C SER A 57 -12.31 -8.93 -17.51
N TYR A 58 -11.42 -7.94 -17.49
CA TYR A 58 -11.80 -6.57 -17.14
C TYR A 58 -12.73 -5.91 -18.16
N ASP A 59 -12.55 -6.18 -19.46
CA ASP A 59 -13.47 -5.68 -20.49
C ASP A 59 -14.89 -6.26 -20.34
N CYS A 60 -15.01 -7.52 -19.92
CA CYS A 60 -16.31 -8.12 -19.61
C CYS A 60 -16.92 -7.46 -18.36
N ALA A 61 -16.12 -7.29 -17.30
CA ALA A 61 -16.57 -6.68 -16.07
C ALA A 61 -17.03 -5.24 -16.30
N GLU A 62 -16.27 -4.45 -17.06
CA GLU A 62 -16.60 -3.08 -17.44
C GLU A 62 -17.95 -3.02 -18.16
N LYS A 63 -18.17 -3.86 -19.17
CA LYS A 63 -19.44 -3.90 -19.92
C LYS A 63 -20.61 -4.19 -18.98
N ASN A 64 -20.47 -5.18 -18.12
CA ASN A 64 -21.52 -5.58 -17.18
C ASN A 64 -21.79 -4.50 -16.12
N TRP A 65 -20.76 -3.91 -15.52
CA TRP A 65 -20.92 -2.81 -14.57
C TRP A 65 -21.56 -1.59 -15.20
N ASN A 66 -21.17 -1.23 -16.42
CA ASN A 66 -21.78 -0.12 -17.14
C ASN A 66 -23.27 -0.35 -17.41
N GLN A 67 -23.69 -1.57 -17.79
CA GLN A 67 -25.11 -1.88 -17.94
C GLN A 67 -25.84 -1.85 -16.60
N TYR A 68 -25.24 -2.40 -15.54
CA TYR A 68 -25.82 -2.35 -14.20
C TYR A 68 -26.07 -0.92 -13.71
N ILE A 69 -25.05 -0.06 -13.81
CA ILE A 69 -25.09 1.32 -13.32
C ILE A 69 -26.10 2.17 -14.11
N LYS A 70 -26.32 1.89 -15.41
CA LYS A 70 -27.41 2.53 -16.18
C LYS A 70 -28.78 2.25 -15.57
N MET A 71 -29.00 1.05 -15.04
CA MET A 71 -30.26 0.65 -14.40
C MET A 71 -30.33 1.05 -12.92
N ARG A 72 -29.18 1.20 -12.25
CA ARG A 72 -29.04 1.53 -10.83
C ARG A 72 -28.00 2.66 -10.63
N PRO A 73 -28.30 3.89 -11.08
CA PRO A 73 -27.30 4.97 -11.12
C PRO A 73 -26.88 5.50 -9.75
N THR A 74 -27.63 5.15 -8.70
CA THR A 74 -27.37 5.54 -7.30
C THR A 74 -26.69 4.45 -6.48
N ASP A 75 -26.35 3.29 -7.07
CA ASP A 75 -25.58 2.24 -6.38
C ASP A 75 -24.09 2.60 -6.34
N ALA A 76 -23.68 3.27 -5.26
CA ALA A 76 -22.30 3.70 -5.04
C ALA A 76 -21.29 2.53 -5.03
N LYS A 77 -21.69 1.35 -4.54
CA LYS A 77 -20.83 0.15 -4.50
C LYS A 77 -20.54 -0.38 -5.90
N ALA A 78 -21.53 -0.34 -6.79
CA ALA A 78 -21.32 -0.71 -8.18
C ALA A 78 -20.41 0.28 -8.92
N ILE A 79 -20.57 1.58 -8.64
CA ILE A 79 -19.69 2.63 -9.19
C ILE A 79 -18.24 2.43 -8.68
N ALA A 80 -18.06 2.13 -7.40
CA ALA A 80 -16.75 1.78 -6.85
C ALA A 80 -16.16 0.52 -7.50
N SER A 81 -16.99 -0.50 -7.72
CA SER A 81 -16.57 -1.73 -8.40
C SER A 81 -16.11 -1.44 -9.83
N LEU A 82 -16.78 -0.53 -10.55
CA LEU A 82 -16.34 -0.07 -11.87
C LEU A 82 -15.01 0.69 -11.80
N ALA A 83 -14.81 1.54 -10.78
CA ALA A 83 -13.54 2.22 -10.56
C ALA A 83 -12.37 1.23 -10.37
N ILE A 84 -12.60 0.18 -9.57
CA ILE A 84 -11.64 -0.91 -9.35
C ILE A 84 -11.41 -1.69 -10.65
N THR A 85 -12.46 -2.00 -11.43
CA THR A 85 -12.31 -2.63 -12.75
C THR A 85 -11.44 -1.78 -13.68
N TYR A 86 -11.65 -0.46 -13.74
CA TYR A 86 -10.83 0.44 -14.54
C TYR A 86 -9.37 0.47 -14.10
N HIS A 87 -9.13 0.47 -12.79
CA HIS A 87 -7.78 0.40 -12.24
C HIS A 87 -7.05 -0.88 -12.68
N TRP A 88 -7.69 -2.04 -12.56
CA TRP A 88 -7.10 -3.32 -12.98
C TRP A 88 -6.98 -3.47 -14.51
N ALA A 89 -7.82 -2.78 -15.26
CA ALA A 89 -7.74 -2.67 -16.72
C ALA A 89 -6.65 -1.69 -17.21
N ASP A 90 -5.88 -1.09 -16.29
CA ASP A 90 -4.88 -0.05 -16.58
C ASP A 90 -5.45 1.19 -17.29
N LYS A 91 -6.66 1.61 -16.87
CA LYS A 91 -7.35 2.82 -17.33
C LYS A 91 -7.45 3.82 -16.16
N PRO A 92 -6.33 4.42 -15.69
CA PRO A 92 -6.30 5.14 -14.42
C PRO A 92 -7.16 6.41 -14.40
N GLU A 93 -7.29 7.15 -15.51
CA GLU A 93 -8.15 8.34 -15.59
C GLU A 93 -9.63 7.96 -15.43
N ALA A 94 -10.07 6.87 -16.07
CA ALA A 94 -11.44 6.39 -15.93
C ALA A 94 -11.71 5.86 -14.51
N SER A 95 -10.71 5.22 -13.90
CA SER A 95 -10.76 4.77 -12.50
C SER A 95 -10.97 5.96 -11.55
N ILE A 96 -10.18 7.02 -11.70
CA ILE A 96 -10.28 8.25 -10.90
C ILE A 96 -11.69 8.83 -10.96
N VAL A 97 -12.27 9.00 -12.16
CA VAL A 97 -13.61 9.59 -12.31
C VAL A 97 -14.67 8.78 -11.56
N GLN A 98 -14.65 7.45 -11.68
CA GLN A 98 -15.61 6.61 -10.97
C GLN A 98 -15.33 6.53 -9.47
N ALA A 99 -14.06 6.56 -9.05
CA ALA A 99 -13.69 6.57 -7.65
C ALA A 99 -14.15 7.85 -6.96
N GLU A 100 -13.86 9.02 -7.53
CA GLU A 100 -14.33 10.31 -7.04
C GLU A 100 -15.86 10.34 -6.92
N LYS A 101 -16.56 9.81 -7.92
CA LYS A 101 -18.03 9.68 -7.88
C LYS A 101 -18.49 8.79 -6.72
N ALA A 102 -17.97 7.57 -6.60
CA ALA A 102 -18.36 6.65 -5.53
C ALA A 102 -18.06 7.22 -4.13
N ILE A 103 -16.90 7.84 -3.95
CA ILE A 103 -16.48 8.49 -2.70
C ILE A 103 -17.42 9.66 -2.36
N SER A 104 -17.81 10.47 -3.35
CA SER A 104 -18.77 11.57 -3.14
C SER A 104 -20.16 11.09 -2.70
N MET A 105 -20.50 9.83 -3.00
CA MET A 105 -21.73 9.17 -2.59
C MET A 105 -21.59 8.42 -1.25
N GLY A 106 -20.45 8.55 -0.57
CA GLY A 106 -20.19 7.97 0.75
C GLY A 106 -19.59 6.57 0.73
N GLU A 107 -19.15 6.05 -0.43
CA GLU A 107 -18.47 4.75 -0.48
C GLU A 107 -17.06 4.85 0.11
N GLY A 108 -16.73 3.93 1.01
CA GLY A 108 -15.55 4.02 1.87
C GLY A 108 -14.76 2.72 2.00
N ALA A 109 -14.80 1.87 0.98
CA ALA A 109 -14.09 0.60 0.97
C ALA A 109 -12.56 0.79 0.77
N TYR A 110 -11.75 0.00 1.49
CA TYR A 110 -10.29 0.14 1.46
C TYR A 110 -9.68 -0.20 0.09
N ASP A 111 -10.29 -1.13 -0.64
CA ASP A 111 -9.87 -1.56 -1.98
C ASP A 111 -10.15 -0.49 -3.03
N LEU A 112 -11.27 0.24 -2.90
CA LEU A 112 -11.53 1.45 -3.67
C LEU A 112 -10.47 2.52 -3.40
N PHE A 113 -10.14 2.78 -2.13
CA PHE A 113 -9.12 3.77 -1.79
C PHE A 113 -7.72 3.36 -2.29
N ALA A 114 -7.37 2.08 -2.24
CA ALA A 114 -6.13 1.53 -2.80
C ALA A 114 -6.06 1.76 -4.33
N ALA A 115 -7.10 1.35 -5.06
CA ALA A 115 -7.18 1.51 -6.51
C ALA A 115 -7.14 3.00 -6.91
N TYR A 116 -7.80 3.86 -6.13
CA TYR A 116 -7.80 5.29 -6.37
C TYR A 116 -6.41 5.91 -6.13
N SER A 117 -5.77 5.59 -5.00
CA SER A 117 -4.40 5.99 -4.68
C SER A 117 -3.42 5.62 -5.79
N GLU A 118 -3.45 4.37 -6.27
CA GLU A 118 -2.54 3.93 -7.33
C GLU A 118 -2.82 4.63 -8.67
N SER A 119 -4.09 4.80 -9.03
CA SER A 119 -4.49 5.50 -10.26
C SER A 119 -4.09 6.98 -10.25
N LEU A 120 -4.22 7.65 -9.10
CA LEU A 120 -3.69 9.01 -8.90
C LEU A 120 -2.18 9.07 -9.08
N GLY A 121 -1.46 8.07 -8.55
CA GLY A 121 -0.01 7.96 -8.72
C GLY A 121 0.40 7.81 -10.19
N LYS A 122 -0.28 6.94 -10.94
CA LYS A 122 -0.05 6.72 -12.38
C LYS A 122 -0.29 7.96 -13.22
N THR A 123 -1.20 8.84 -12.81
CA THR A 123 -1.53 10.09 -13.53
C THR A 123 -0.75 11.31 -13.02
N GLY A 124 0.23 11.11 -12.13
CA GLY A 124 1.08 12.20 -11.62
C GLY A 124 0.46 13.05 -10.51
N ARG A 125 -0.76 12.72 -10.03
CA ARG A 125 -1.40 13.36 -8.85
C ARG A 125 -0.79 12.81 -7.54
N ILE A 126 0.53 12.91 -7.41
CA ILE A 126 1.33 12.18 -6.41
C ILE A 126 0.97 12.53 -4.97
N GLU A 127 0.74 13.80 -4.63
CA GLU A 127 0.40 14.18 -3.23
C GLU A 127 -0.98 13.64 -2.82
N GLU A 128 -1.93 13.60 -3.75
CA GLU A 128 -3.24 13.00 -3.49
C GLU A 128 -3.13 11.48 -3.36
N ALA A 129 -2.31 10.84 -4.19
CA ALA A 129 -1.99 9.42 -4.08
C ALA A 129 -1.43 9.08 -2.69
N ILE A 130 -0.47 9.86 -2.18
CA ILE A 130 0.09 9.68 -0.83
C ILE A 130 -1.02 9.76 0.23
N GLY A 131 -1.89 10.77 0.14
CA GLY A 131 -2.98 10.96 1.08
C GLY A 131 -3.99 9.80 1.12
N TRP A 132 -4.43 9.34 -0.06
CA TRP A 132 -5.34 8.20 -0.17
C TRP A 132 -4.68 6.87 0.20
N GLY A 133 -3.42 6.67 -0.13
CA GLY A 133 -2.66 5.50 0.31
C GLY A 133 -2.53 5.43 1.83
N TYR A 134 -2.28 6.56 2.50
CA TYR A 134 -2.29 6.62 3.96
C TYR A 134 -3.67 6.32 4.57
N LYS A 135 -4.76 6.83 3.99
CA LYS A 135 -6.12 6.45 4.40
C LYS A 135 -6.36 4.95 4.30
N THR A 136 -5.93 4.33 3.21
CA THR A 136 -6.03 2.88 3.03
C THR A 136 -5.25 2.12 4.12
N LEU A 137 -4.01 2.53 4.40
CA LEU A 137 -3.18 1.90 5.43
C LEU A 137 -3.67 2.14 6.86
N ALA A 138 -4.41 3.22 7.11
CA ALA A 138 -5.09 3.43 8.39
C ALA A 138 -6.22 2.42 8.61
N ILE A 139 -6.89 1.95 7.54
CA ILE A 139 -7.92 0.91 7.62
C ILE A 139 -7.29 -0.48 7.65
N ILE A 140 -6.39 -0.78 6.71
CA ILE A 140 -5.70 -2.08 6.62
C ILE A 140 -4.18 -1.88 6.64
N PRO A 141 -3.55 -1.89 7.84
CA PRO A 141 -2.11 -1.69 7.96
C PRO A 141 -1.24 -2.79 7.35
N SER A 142 -1.79 -3.95 7.00
CA SER A 142 -1.03 -5.07 6.45
C SER A 142 -0.85 -5.02 4.92
N LEU A 143 -1.44 -4.05 4.21
CA LEU A 143 -1.36 -3.97 2.74
C LEU A 143 0.04 -3.55 2.27
N VAL A 144 0.87 -4.53 1.97
CA VAL A 144 2.25 -4.34 1.53
C VAL A 144 2.38 -3.64 0.18
N ASN A 145 1.47 -3.90 -0.77
CA ASN A 145 1.46 -3.23 -2.06
C ASN A 145 1.23 -1.72 -1.91
N VAL A 146 0.18 -1.33 -1.18
CA VAL A 146 -0.14 0.08 -0.93
C VAL A 146 0.99 0.78 -0.18
N ARG A 147 1.58 0.11 0.81
CA ARG A 147 2.73 0.64 1.55
C ARG A 147 3.93 0.89 0.63
N GLY A 148 4.26 -0.06 -0.23
CA GLY A 148 5.34 0.08 -1.20
C GLY A 148 5.10 1.22 -2.19
N ASP A 149 3.87 1.39 -2.67
CA ASP A 149 3.50 2.49 -3.57
C ASP A 149 3.59 3.85 -2.89
N VAL A 150 3.07 3.98 -1.65
CA VAL A 150 3.21 5.22 -0.87
C VAL A 150 4.67 5.57 -0.64
N ALA A 151 5.51 4.60 -0.29
CA ALA A 151 6.96 4.83 -0.13
C ALA A 151 7.60 5.32 -1.45
N LYS A 152 7.25 4.72 -2.59
CA LYS A 152 7.68 5.18 -3.91
C LYS A 152 7.24 6.62 -4.18
N TYR A 153 5.97 6.96 -3.91
CA TYR A 153 5.45 8.31 -4.10
C TYR A 153 6.14 9.33 -3.19
N LEU A 154 6.46 8.97 -1.95
CA LEU A 154 7.23 9.81 -1.02
C LEU A 154 8.64 10.09 -1.56
N VAL A 155 9.33 9.08 -2.09
CA VAL A 155 10.65 9.24 -2.72
C VAL A 155 10.57 10.18 -3.92
N MET A 156 9.56 10.05 -4.78
CA MET A 156 9.34 10.98 -5.91
C MET A 156 9.16 12.44 -5.45
N ARG A 157 8.75 12.66 -4.20
CA ARG A 157 8.53 13.97 -3.57
C ARG A 157 9.67 14.40 -2.64
N LYS A 158 10.82 13.73 -2.67
CA LYS A 158 11.97 14.01 -1.79
C LYS A 158 11.62 13.93 -0.29
N ARG A 159 10.77 12.96 0.06
CA ARG A 159 10.33 12.64 1.43
C ARG A 159 10.87 11.26 1.82
N GLU A 160 12.13 11.00 1.51
CA GLU A 160 12.80 9.70 1.69
C GLU A 160 12.76 9.22 3.14
N PHE A 161 12.94 10.13 4.12
CA PHE A 161 12.89 9.75 5.53
C PHE A 161 11.49 9.39 6.02
N GLU A 162 10.43 10.00 5.46
CA GLU A 162 9.05 9.59 5.73
C GLU A 162 8.77 8.22 5.12
N ALA A 163 9.32 7.93 3.93
CA ALA A 163 9.26 6.62 3.32
C ALA A 163 9.97 5.56 4.19
N LEU A 164 11.18 5.85 4.66
CA LEU A 164 11.92 4.96 5.55
C LEU A 164 11.18 4.71 6.87
N ALA A 165 10.57 5.74 7.47
CA ALA A 165 9.73 5.59 8.66
C ALA A 165 8.56 4.62 8.40
N LEU A 166 7.88 4.78 7.27
CA LEU A 166 6.74 3.95 6.88
C LEU A 166 7.15 2.49 6.64
N LEU A 167 8.28 2.24 5.97
CA LEU A 167 8.75 0.90 5.65
C LEU A 167 9.37 0.20 6.86
N ALA A 168 10.29 0.86 7.56
CA ALA A 168 11.00 0.29 8.69
C ALA A 168 10.07 -0.04 9.86
N SER A 169 9.05 0.79 10.12
CA SER A 169 8.07 0.48 11.17
C SER A 169 7.25 -0.78 10.88
N PHE A 170 6.98 -1.08 9.61
CA PHE A 170 6.31 -2.32 9.24
C PHE A 170 7.23 -3.53 9.39
N ASP A 171 8.46 -3.45 8.87
CA ASP A 171 9.44 -4.55 9.01
C ASP A 171 9.74 -4.86 10.47
N SER A 172 9.93 -3.84 11.32
CA SER A 172 10.11 -4.02 12.76
C SER A 172 8.90 -4.72 13.41
N SER A 173 7.68 -4.42 12.94
CA SER A 173 6.48 -5.12 13.42
C SER A 173 6.43 -6.59 12.99
N LEU A 174 6.98 -6.94 11.82
CA LEU A 174 7.09 -8.31 11.34
C LEU A 174 8.15 -9.08 12.13
N GLU A 175 9.31 -8.47 12.37
CA GLU A 175 10.40 -9.05 13.17
C GLU A 175 9.93 -9.36 14.60
N ALA A 176 9.18 -8.45 15.23
CA ALA A 176 8.58 -8.67 16.54
C ALA A 176 7.60 -9.88 16.57
N GLN A 177 7.07 -10.30 15.42
CA GLN A 177 6.22 -11.48 15.25
C GLN A 177 7.01 -12.73 14.81
N GLY A 178 8.34 -12.65 14.70
CA GLY A 178 9.19 -13.74 14.24
C GLY A 178 9.20 -13.92 12.71
N HIS A 179 8.74 -12.91 11.96
CA HIS A 179 8.75 -12.91 10.51
C HIS A 179 9.96 -12.13 9.96
N GLY A 180 10.38 -12.48 8.74
CA GLY A 180 11.40 -11.74 8.02
C GLY A 180 10.91 -10.37 7.55
N HIS A 181 11.85 -9.53 7.15
CA HIS A 181 11.56 -8.20 6.61
C HIS A 181 10.97 -8.29 5.21
N TYR A 182 10.01 -7.41 4.90
CA TYR A 182 9.38 -7.34 3.58
C TYR A 182 10.05 -6.29 2.70
N PHE A 183 10.48 -5.16 3.27
CA PHE A 183 10.91 -3.99 2.51
C PHE A 183 12.42 -3.76 2.44
N ASP A 184 13.26 -4.75 2.77
CA ASP A 184 14.72 -4.62 2.72
C ASP A 184 15.20 -4.04 1.37
N GLY A 185 14.70 -4.55 0.25
CA GLY A 185 15.09 -4.06 -1.08
C GLY A 185 14.75 -2.59 -1.34
N GLN A 186 13.54 -2.14 -0.98
CA GLN A 186 13.16 -0.73 -1.13
C GLN A 186 13.94 0.17 -0.19
N ARG A 187 14.13 -0.25 1.07
CA ARG A 187 14.88 0.51 2.08
C ARG A 187 16.34 0.69 1.65
N ILE A 188 17.02 -0.39 1.24
CA ILE A 188 18.41 -0.34 0.73
C ILE A 188 18.53 0.65 -0.44
N ALA A 189 17.57 0.66 -1.37
CA ALA A 189 17.58 1.57 -2.51
C ALA A 189 17.45 3.05 -2.07
N ILE A 190 16.57 3.34 -1.12
CA ILE A 190 16.39 4.68 -0.56
C ILE A 190 17.64 5.12 0.22
N GLU A 191 18.16 4.25 1.08
CA GLU A 191 19.36 4.49 1.89
C GLU A 191 20.58 4.78 1.02
N SER A 192 20.80 3.97 -0.02
CA SER A 192 21.91 4.15 -0.98
C SER A 192 21.78 5.44 -1.79
N SER A 193 20.55 5.89 -2.06
CA SER A 193 20.30 7.18 -2.70
C SER A 193 20.69 8.33 -1.78
N LEU A 194 20.25 8.29 -0.51
CA LEU A 194 20.57 9.29 0.50
C LEU A 194 22.08 9.40 0.77
N GLU A 195 22.79 8.27 0.81
CA GLU A 195 24.24 8.26 1.00
C GLU A 195 25.00 8.95 -0.15
N ARG A 196 24.58 8.71 -1.40
CA ARG A 196 25.16 9.39 -2.57
C ARG A 196 24.85 10.88 -2.59
N GLN A 197 23.63 11.27 -2.21
CA GLN A 197 23.22 12.67 -2.14
C GLN A 197 23.94 13.42 -1.00
N GLY A 198 24.14 12.77 0.15
CA GLY A 198 24.86 13.35 1.29
C GLY A 198 26.33 13.67 1.01
N GLN A 199 26.93 13.04 -0.01
CA GLN A 199 28.27 13.38 -0.50
C GLN A 199 28.29 14.62 -1.40
N THR A 200 27.13 15.04 -1.92
CA THR A 200 27.02 16.10 -2.95
C THR A 200 26.19 17.32 -2.55
N ALA A 201 25.38 17.27 -1.48
CA ALA A 201 24.39 18.31 -1.19
C ALA A 201 24.50 18.95 0.21
N THR A 202 24.39 20.28 0.23
CA THR A 202 24.33 21.17 1.40
C THR A 202 22.89 21.53 1.81
N THR A 203 21.89 20.73 1.43
CA THR A 203 20.49 21.06 1.74
C THR A 203 20.15 20.65 3.17
N THR A 204 19.99 21.63 4.04
CA THR A 204 19.58 21.43 5.44
C THR A 204 18.09 21.06 5.48
N VAL A 205 17.78 19.77 5.58
CA VAL A 205 16.41 19.33 5.90
C VAL A 205 16.10 19.77 7.32
N LYS A 206 15.17 20.72 7.48
CA LYS A 206 14.83 21.29 8.80
C LYS A 206 13.89 20.38 9.60
N SER A 207 13.00 19.67 8.91
CA SER A 207 11.94 18.88 9.54
C SER A 207 11.77 17.52 8.89
N MET A 208 11.38 16.52 9.67
CA MET A 208 10.95 15.21 9.20
C MET A 208 9.54 14.92 9.70
N ARG A 209 8.67 14.44 8.81
CA ARG A 209 7.31 14.02 9.14
C ARG A 209 7.25 12.51 9.30
N LEU A 210 6.57 12.05 10.35
CA LEU A 210 6.41 10.64 10.71
C LEU A 210 4.92 10.31 10.71
N PRO A 211 4.45 9.36 9.86
CA PRO A 211 3.08 8.87 9.95
C PRO A 211 2.89 8.07 11.24
N LYS A 212 1.71 8.17 11.84
CA LYS A 212 1.32 7.27 12.92
C LYS A 212 1.08 5.87 12.35
N THR A 213 1.69 4.87 12.97
CA THR A 213 1.47 3.46 12.66
C THR A 213 0.83 2.80 13.88
N LYS A 214 -0.42 2.35 13.76
CA LYS A 214 -1.24 1.91 14.90
C LYS A 214 -1.31 3.04 15.95
N GLU A 215 -0.70 2.85 17.12
CA GLU A 215 -0.74 3.81 18.23
C GLU A 215 0.53 4.67 18.37
N HIS A 216 1.58 4.39 17.60
CA HIS A 216 2.89 4.99 17.82
C HIS A 216 3.46 5.64 16.55
N PHE A 217 4.35 6.61 16.76
CA PHE A 217 5.21 7.14 15.71
C PHE A 217 6.55 6.43 15.75
N TYR A 218 7.16 6.25 14.59
CA TYR A 218 8.46 5.61 14.47
C TYR A 218 9.40 6.50 13.68
N ALA A 219 10.55 6.81 14.26
CA ALA A 219 11.59 7.55 13.58
C ALA A 219 12.62 6.57 12.97
N PRO A 220 13.05 6.77 11.73
CA PRO A 220 14.16 6.00 11.16
C PRO A 220 15.46 6.43 11.83
N VAL A 221 16.23 5.49 12.38
CA VAL A 221 17.47 5.75 13.11
C VAL A 221 18.61 4.93 12.54
N LYS A 222 19.73 5.59 12.22
CA LYS A 222 20.99 4.93 11.84
C LYS A 222 22.02 5.06 12.96
N LEU A 223 22.57 3.92 13.39
CA LEU A 223 23.69 3.84 14.31
C LEU A 223 24.90 3.27 13.58
N GLY A 224 26.01 4.01 13.55
CA GLY A 224 27.25 3.56 12.92
C GLY A 224 27.04 3.00 11.51
N ASN A 225 27.45 1.75 11.30
CA ASN A 225 27.35 1.04 10.03
C ASN A 225 26.09 0.17 9.92
N ASN A 226 25.16 0.25 10.88
CA ASN A 226 23.95 -0.54 10.85
C ASN A 226 23.00 -0.06 9.74
N LYS A 227 22.06 -0.95 9.36
CA LYS A 227 20.84 -0.57 8.64
C LYS A 227 20.02 0.44 9.46
N ILE A 228 19.19 1.24 8.79
CA ILE A 228 18.28 2.14 9.47
C ILE A 228 17.22 1.32 10.20
N GLU A 229 17.01 1.53 11.49
CA GLU A 229 15.96 0.86 12.27
C GLU A 229 14.84 1.81 12.67
N ALA A 230 13.65 1.27 12.89
CA ALA A 230 12.52 2.04 13.39
C ALA A 230 12.59 2.17 14.92
N PHE A 231 12.78 3.39 15.42
CA PHE A 231 12.71 3.67 16.85
C PHE A 231 11.33 4.23 17.19
N MET A 232 10.66 3.61 18.14
CA MET A 232 9.40 4.14 18.67
C MET A 232 9.64 5.50 19.33
N VAL A 233 8.87 6.51 18.95
CA VAL A 233 8.91 7.82 19.61
C VAL A 233 8.11 7.72 20.90
N ASP A 234 8.80 7.80 22.05
CA ASP A 234 8.19 7.65 23.37
C ASP A 234 8.55 8.85 24.25
N THR A 235 7.59 9.76 24.42
CA THR A 235 7.75 10.94 25.26
C THR A 235 7.70 10.64 26.76
N GLY A 236 7.22 9.44 27.16
CA GLY A 236 7.19 8.99 28.56
C GLY A 236 8.51 8.35 29.00
N ALA A 237 9.31 7.83 28.06
CA ALA A 237 10.61 7.28 28.36
C ALA A 237 11.67 8.37 28.59
N THR A 238 12.35 8.33 29.74
CA THR A 238 13.42 9.29 30.05
C THR A 238 14.65 9.13 29.14
N LYS A 239 14.99 7.90 28.77
CA LYS A 239 16.20 7.57 28.01
C LYS A 239 15.84 6.87 26.71
N THR A 240 16.62 7.14 25.68
CA THR A 240 16.64 6.32 24.46
C THR A 240 17.09 4.91 24.80
N THR A 241 16.43 3.88 24.27
CA THR A 241 16.80 2.49 24.52
C THR A 241 17.06 1.73 23.24
N LEU A 242 17.94 0.73 23.34
CA LEU A 242 18.27 -0.19 22.26
C LEU A 242 18.76 -1.52 22.83
N SER A 243 18.73 -2.58 22.03
CA SER A 243 19.23 -3.89 22.44
C SER A 243 20.76 -3.96 22.44
N ASP A 244 21.30 -4.92 23.19
CA ASP A 244 22.74 -5.22 23.14
C ASP A 244 23.19 -5.63 21.73
N ASP A 245 22.40 -6.44 21.04
CA ASP A 245 22.69 -6.90 19.68
C ASP A 245 22.75 -5.71 18.71
N MET A 246 21.77 -4.81 18.78
CA MET A 246 21.75 -3.60 17.93
C MET A 246 22.98 -2.72 18.17
N LEU A 247 23.38 -2.49 19.44
CA LEU A 247 24.58 -1.71 19.75
C LEU A 247 25.83 -2.38 19.18
N ASN A 248 25.96 -3.70 19.39
CA ASN A 248 27.12 -4.47 18.96
C ASN A 248 27.24 -4.55 17.44
N ASP A 249 26.13 -4.71 16.72
CA ASP A 249 26.07 -4.82 15.27
C ASP A 249 26.33 -3.48 14.59
N SER A 250 25.92 -2.38 15.23
CA SER A 250 26.14 -1.04 14.68
C SER A 250 27.60 -0.62 14.55
N LYS A 251 28.50 -1.23 15.33
CA LYS A 251 29.91 -0.82 15.46
C LYS A 251 30.09 0.67 15.77
N VAL A 252 29.06 1.31 16.32
CA VAL A 252 29.12 2.73 16.68
C VAL A 252 30.08 2.92 17.86
N SER A 253 30.84 4.02 17.87
CA SER A 253 31.64 4.37 19.03
C SER A 253 30.74 4.81 20.19
N TYR A 254 31.00 4.27 21.38
CA TYR A 254 30.29 4.62 22.60
C TYR A 254 31.19 4.49 23.84
N LYS A 255 30.79 5.15 24.93
CA LYS A 255 31.40 5.02 26.26
C LYS A 255 30.40 4.49 27.25
N VAL A 256 30.79 3.52 28.08
CA VAL A 256 29.96 3.04 29.20
C VAL A 256 30.04 4.07 30.32
N VAL A 257 28.89 4.65 30.68
CA VAL A 257 28.77 5.64 31.78
C VAL A 257 28.41 4.94 33.08
N LYS A 258 27.45 4.01 33.03
CA LYS A 258 27.07 3.16 34.17
C LYS A 258 26.99 1.72 33.69
N PRO A 259 27.83 0.80 34.22
CA PRO A 259 27.86 -0.58 33.76
C PRO A 259 26.60 -1.36 34.14
N LEU A 260 25.93 -0.97 35.22
CA LEU A 260 24.70 -1.60 35.68
C LEU A 260 23.77 -0.55 36.30
N VAL A 261 22.53 -0.51 35.83
CA VAL A 261 21.42 0.24 36.40
C VAL A 261 20.16 -0.60 36.38
N ASN A 262 19.31 -0.42 37.39
CA ASN A 262 17.96 -0.93 37.37
C ASN A 262 17.06 0.09 36.68
N MET A 263 16.32 -0.35 35.66
CA MET A 263 15.38 0.47 34.91
C MET A 263 13.99 -0.14 35.04
N GLN A 264 13.00 0.69 35.34
CA GLN A 264 11.60 0.28 35.36
C GLN A 264 10.99 0.52 33.97
N THR A 265 10.38 -0.51 33.39
CA THR A 265 9.65 -0.42 32.13
C THR A 265 8.23 0.09 32.35
N ALA A 266 7.54 0.46 31.25
CA ALA A 266 6.17 0.99 31.31
C ALA A 266 5.15 0.04 31.97
N ASP A 267 5.39 -1.27 31.91
CA ASP A 267 4.57 -2.30 32.57
C ASP A 267 4.99 -2.60 34.02
N GLY A 268 5.90 -1.81 34.58
CA GLY A 268 6.35 -1.92 35.97
C GLY A 268 7.44 -2.97 36.22
N ARG A 269 7.89 -3.72 35.20
CA ARG A 269 9.02 -4.65 35.37
C ARG A 269 10.31 -3.88 35.63
N ILE A 270 11.20 -4.46 36.43
CA ILE A 270 12.54 -3.94 36.65
C ILE A 270 13.51 -4.79 35.84
N ILE A 271 14.26 -4.14 34.96
CA ILE A 271 15.28 -4.77 34.12
C ILE A 271 16.66 -4.17 34.39
N GLN A 272 17.68 -5.00 34.23
CA GLN A 272 19.06 -4.56 34.29
C GLN A 272 19.49 -4.02 32.93
N ALA A 273 20.05 -2.82 32.93
CA ALA A 273 20.57 -2.17 31.74
C ALA A 273 21.95 -1.57 32.02
N ARG A 274 22.69 -1.26 30.95
CA ARG A 274 23.89 -0.42 31.00
C ARG A 274 23.58 0.93 30.38
N VAL A 275 24.09 2.00 30.97
CA VAL A 275 23.96 3.35 30.39
C VAL A 275 25.22 3.66 29.61
N VAL A 276 25.04 4.00 28.34
CA VAL A 276 26.12 4.36 27.43
C VAL A 276 25.92 5.77 26.89
N THR A 277 27.01 6.41 26.47
CA THR A 277 26.99 7.60 25.62
C THR A 277 27.46 7.21 24.23
N ILE A 278 26.57 7.26 23.26
CA ILE A 278 26.84 7.01 21.85
C ILE A 278 27.38 8.29 21.22
N ASP A 279 28.49 8.19 20.48
CA ASP A 279 29.16 9.37 19.93
C ASP A 279 28.32 10.09 18.86
N ASN A 280 27.73 9.33 17.95
CA ASN A 280 26.82 9.84 16.92
C ASN A 280 25.63 8.89 16.70
N MET A 281 24.46 9.47 16.43
CA MET A 281 23.26 8.75 16.05
C MET A 281 22.49 9.61 15.06
N LYS A 282 22.13 9.06 13.90
CA LYS A 282 21.27 9.78 12.95
C LYS A 282 19.82 9.44 13.20
N VAL A 283 18.98 10.44 13.40
CA VAL A 283 17.52 10.33 13.46
C VAL A 283 16.97 10.98 12.19
N GLY A 284 16.62 10.17 11.20
CA GLY A 284 16.33 10.62 9.85
C GLY A 284 17.48 11.48 9.31
N PRO A 285 17.23 12.76 8.91
CA PRO A 285 18.27 13.65 8.43
C PRO A 285 19.18 14.22 9.53
N PHE A 286 18.82 14.06 10.80
CA PHE A 286 19.44 14.80 11.90
C PHE A 286 20.55 14.00 12.58
N GLU A 287 21.76 14.55 12.66
CA GLU A 287 22.87 13.95 13.40
C GLU A 287 22.87 14.43 14.85
N LEU A 288 22.58 13.53 15.78
CA LEU A 288 22.67 13.77 17.21
C LEU A 288 24.03 13.31 17.74
N ARG A 289 24.65 14.11 18.60
CA ARG A 289 25.96 13.81 19.20
C ARG A 289 25.81 13.53 20.69
N LYS A 290 26.67 12.66 21.22
CA LYS A 290 26.73 12.32 22.66
C LYS A 290 25.37 11.89 23.22
N VAL A 291 24.69 11.00 22.49
CA VAL A 291 23.37 10.50 22.86
C VAL A 291 23.49 9.54 24.03
N THR A 292 22.83 9.86 25.14
CA THR A 292 22.74 8.94 26.29
C THR A 292 21.66 7.91 26.03
N ALA A 293 22.01 6.62 26.10
CA ALA A 293 21.08 5.52 25.90
C ALA A 293 21.20 4.46 27.00
N ALA A 294 20.09 3.79 27.30
CA ALA A 294 20.07 2.57 28.11
C ALA A 294 20.03 1.35 27.19
N VAL A 295 20.93 0.40 27.44
CA VAL A 295 21.12 -0.78 26.60
C VAL A 295 20.87 -2.02 27.43
N CYS A 296 20.04 -2.93 26.93
CA CYS A 296 19.75 -4.20 27.58
C CYS A 296 19.28 -5.26 26.59
N LYS A 297 19.41 -6.54 26.97
CA LYS A 297 19.09 -7.67 26.10
C LYS A 297 17.67 -7.63 25.50
N THR A 298 16.69 -7.19 26.28
CA THR A 298 15.27 -7.17 25.89
C THR A 298 14.73 -5.77 25.56
N CYS A 299 15.62 -4.77 25.49
CA CYS A 299 15.23 -3.39 25.24
C CYS A 299 14.74 -3.25 23.80
N GLN A 300 13.52 -2.73 23.65
CA GLN A 300 13.00 -2.33 22.35
C GLN A 300 13.65 -1.01 21.91
N PRO A 301 13.89 -0.80 20.61
CA PRO A 301 14.38 0.47 20.10
C PRO A 301 13.36 1.59 20.33
N LEU A 302 13.72 2.59 21.14
CA LEU A 302 12.87 3.76 21.39
C LEU A 302 13.70 5.03 21.50
N LEU A 303 13.14 6.14 21.03
CA LEU A 303 13.64 7.49 21.27
C LEU A 303 12.93 8.06 22.48
N GLY A 304 13.67 8.25 23.56
CA GLY A 304 13.18 8.87 24.79
C GLY A 304 13.45 10.37 24.86
N GLN A 305 12.99 11.03 25.91
CA GLN A 305 13.14 12.46 26.16
C GLN A 305 14.59 12.96 26.08
N GLY A 306 15.57 12.15 26.49
CA GLY A 306 16.99 12.50 26.33
C GLY A 306 17.41 12.81 24.88
N SER A 307 16.81 12.13 23.89
CA SER A 307 16.99 12.44 22.47
C SER A 307 15.93 13.41 21.96
N LEU A 308 14.67 13.23 22.35
CA LEU A 308 13.54 14.01 21.84
C LEU A 308 13.59 15.49 22.25
N SER A 309 14.24 15.84 23.37
CA SER A 309 14.44 17.22 23.80
C SER A 309 15.28 18.08 22.84
N GLN A 310 15.97 17.47 21.87
CA GLN A 310 16.67 18.17 20.79
C GLN A 310 15.74 18.57 19.63
N PHE A 311 14.46 18.19 19.69
CA PHE A 311 13.49 18.46 18.64
C PHE A 311 12.34 19.34 19.14
N ASN A 312 11.87 20.21 18.26
CA ASN A 312 10.51 20.74 18.30
C ASN A 312 9.58 19.69 17.68
N MET A 313 8.49 19.40 18.40
CA MET A 313 7.54 18.37 18.01
C MET A 313 6.18 19.00 17.76
N ALA A 314 5.61 18.74 16.59
CA ALA A 314 4.27 19.21 16.23
C ALA A 314 3.43 18.05 15.69
N SER A 315 2.26 17.83 16.28
CA SER A 315 1.27 16.88 15.76
C SER A 315 0.37 17.56 14.74
N SER A 316 0.01 16.85 13.68
CA SER A 316 -0.95 17.29 12.69
C SER A 316 -1.81 16.12 12.23
N LYS A 317 -3.00 16.40 11.71
CA LYS A 317 -3.87 15.39 11.13
C LYS A 317 -4.19 15.79 9.69
N THR A 318 -3.75 14.98 8.73
CA THR A 318 -4.05 15.19 7.31
C THR A 318 -4.89 14.02 6.83
N GLN A 319 -6.07 14.32 6.30
CA GLN A 319 -6.93 13.31 5.66
C GLN A 319 -7.27 12.11 6.57
N GLY A 320 -7.39 12.33 7.89
CA GLY A 320 -7.71 11.28 8.86
C GLY A 320 -6.48 10.57 9.45
N VAL A 321 -5.29 10.79 8.90
CA VAL A 321 -4.04 10.20 9.39
C VAL A 321 -3.27 11.21 10.24
N GLU A 322 -2.83 10.76 11.41
CA GLU A 322 -2.01 11.54 12.33
C GLU A 322 -0.55 11.50 11.92
N PHE A 323 0.12 12.64 12.04
CA PHE A 323 1.53 12.82 11.71
C PHE A 323 2.23 13.57 12.84
N LEU A 324 3.43 13.12 13.19
CA LEU A 324 4.34 13.84 14.06
C LEU A 324 5.44 14.46 13.22
N THR A 325 5.66 15.77 13.37
CA THR A 325 6.78 16.48 12.76
C THR A 325 7.86 16.68 13.80
N LEU A 326 9.09 16.26 13.48
CA LEU A 326 10.30 16.53 14.26
C LEU A 326 11.12 17.59 13.52
N GLU A 327 11.39 18.71 14.17
CA GLU A 327 12.28 19.77 13.67
C GLU A 327 13.45 19.95 14.66
N LEU A 328 14.68 19.94 14.16
CA LEU A 328 15.86 20.07 15.03
C LEU A 328 15.91 21.48 15.64
N ARG A 329 16.19 21.56 16.95
CA ARG A 329 16.39 22.82 17.68
C ARG A 329 17.74 23.46 17.40
#